data_AF-A0A7W8GCZ1-F1
#
_entry.id   AF-A0A7W8GCZ1-F1
#
_cell.length_a   1.000
_cell.length_b   1.000
_cell.length_c   1.000
_cell.angle_alpha   90.00
_cell.angle_beta   90.00
_cell.angle_gamma   90.00
#
_symmetry.space_group_name_H-M   'P 1'
#
loop_
_entity.id
_entity.type
_entity.pdbx_description
1 polymer ?
#
loop_
_entity_poly.entity_id
_entity_poly.type
_entity_poly.pdbx_seq_one_letter_code
_entity_poly.pdbx_strand_id
1 'polypeptide(L)'
;MMARRLLPDLPRFDLSAATWRARAIRYVVIYLALALTLVGARLLTQDVRPALREAQTREAALTTQRDELEIRVQALGSPQRVREWALQNGMRRFAETTKTTAPLTGVPAPAPAPARTTLEVKTEWK
;
A
#
# COMPACT_ATOMS: atom_id res chain seq x y z
N MET A 1 24.63 -24.45 -83.68
CA MET A 1 24.39 -24.43 -82.22
C MET A 1 24.18 -22.97 -81.80
N MET A 2 22.95 -22.55 -81.55
CA MET A 2 22.65 -21.21 -81.01
C MET A 2 21.98 -21.37 -79.64
N ALA A 3 22.66 -20.89 -78.61
CA ALA A 3 22.19 -20.92 -77.23
C ALA A 3 21.06 -19.90 -77.03
N ARG A 4 19.84 -20.40 -76.83
CA ARG A 4 18.66 -19.59 -76.49
C ARG A 4 18.75 -19.22 -75.01
N ARG A 5 19.06 -17.95 -74.71
CA ARG A 5 19.07 -17.41 -73.34
C ARG A 5 17.67 -17.59 -72.72
N LEU A 6 17.61 -18.35 -71.63
CA LEU A 6 16.52 -18.34 -70.66
C LEU A 6 16.60 -17.01 -69.90
N LEU A 7 15.89 -15.99 -70.38
CA LEU A 7 15.59 -14.83 -69.54
C LEU A 7 14.64 -15.31 -68.44
N PRO A 8 14.94 -15.08 -67.16
CA PRO A 8 14.01 -15.41 -66.08
C PRO A 8 12.74 -14.58 -66.27
N ASP A 9 11.58 -15.24 -66.21
CA ASP A 9 10.28 -14.57 -66.21
C ASP A 9 10.25 -13.54 -65.08
N LEU A 10 10.31 -12.26 -65.45
CA LEU A 10 10.11 -11.17 -64.50
C LEU A 10 8.67 -11.30 -63.97
N PRO A 11 8.44 -11.22 -62.65
CA PRO A 11 7.09 -11.31 -62.10
C PRO A 11 6.23 -10.23 -62.74
N ARG A 12 5.20 -10.64 -63.48
CA ARG A 12 4.18 -9.72 -64.01
C ARG A 12 3.46 -9.11 -62.83
N PHE A 13 3.75 -7.84 -62.54
CA PHE A 13 2.97 -7.06 -61.59
C PHE A 13 1.59 -6.78 -62.20
N ASP A 14 0.55 -7.34 -61.59
CA ASP A 14 -0.83 -7.04 -61.96
C ASP A 14 -1.18 -5.64 -61.46
N LEU A 15 -1.13 -4.68 -62.38
CA LEU A 15 -1.46 -3.27 -62.17
C LEU A 15 -2.91 -2.94 -62.54
N SER A 16 -3.79 -3.95 -62.60
CA SER A 16 -5.21 -3.69 -62.88
C SER A 16 -5.84 -2.74 -61.86
N ALA A 17 -6.86 -2.00 -62.29
CA ALA A 17 -7.57 -1.08 -61.40
C ALA A 17 -8.19 -1.79 -60.19
N ALA A 18 -8.55 -3.08 -60.34
CA ALA A 18 -9.10 -3.90 -59.27
C ALA A 18 -8.08 -4.17 -58.16
N THR A 19 -6.83 -4.52 -58.49
CA THR A 19 -5.77 -4.78 -57.49
C THR A 19 -5.39 -3.49 -56.76
N TRP A 20 -5.29 -2.37 -57.47
CA TRP A 20 -5.05 -1.05 -56.86
C TRP A 20 -6.18 -0.62 -55.94
N ARG A 21 -7.44 -0.80 -56.35
CA ARG A 21 -8.60 -0.49 -55.50
C ARG A 21 -8.62 -1.34 -54.24
N ALA A 22 -8.35 -2.64 -54.34
CA ALA A 22 -8.28 -3.52 -53.18
C ALA A 22 -7.17 -3.11 -52.20
N ARG A 23 -5.98 -2.75 -52.70
CA ARG A 23 -4.87 -2.24 -51.88
C ARG A 23 -5.21 -0.90 -51.22
N ALA A 24 -5.81 0.02 -51.97
CA ALA A 24 -6.24 1.31 -51.45
C ALA A 24 -7.24 1.15 -50.30
N ILE A 25 -8.28 0.32 -50.49
CA ILE A 25 -9.26 0.01 -49.44
C ILE A 25 -8.56 -0.58 -48.21
N ARG A 26 -7.67 -1.56 -48.42
CA ARG A 26 -6.93 -2.20 -47.32
C ARG A 26 -6.12 -1.17 -46.51
N TYR A 27 -5.39 -0.28 -47.18
CA TYR A 27 -4.62 0.76 -46.49
C TYR A 27 -5.52 1.77 -45.79
N VAL A 28 -6.60 2.22 -46.42
CA VAL A 28 -7.56 3.14 -45.78
C VAL A 28 -8.13 2.53 -44.51
N VAL A 29 -8.53 1.26 -44.54
CA VAL A 29 -9.04 0.57 -43.33
C VAL A 29 -7.98 0.47 -42.25
N ILE A 30 -6.73 0.13 -42.60
CA ILE A 30 -5.62 0.07 -41.64
C ILE A 30 -5.39 1.43 -40.98
N TYR A 31 -5.30 2.50 -41.78
CA TYR A 31 -5.06 3.84 -41.24
C TYR A 31 -6.25 4.36 -40.45
N LEU A 32 -7.48 4.03 -40.85
CA LEU A 32 -8.67 4.36 -40.08
C LEU A 32 -8.67 3.64 -38.73
N ALA A 33 -8.35 2.35 -38.71
CA ALA A 33 -8.24 1.59 -37.46
C ALA A 33 -7.13 2.16 -36.56
N LEU A 34 -5.98 2.53 -37.13
CA LEU A 34 -4.89 3.15 -36.39
C LEU A 34 -5.32 4.50 -35.79
N ALA A 35 -5.99 5.35 -36.57
CA ALA A 35 -6.49 6.64 -36.12
C ALA A 35 -7.50 6.48 -34.97
N LEU A 36 -8.47 5.57 -35.12
CA LEU A 36 -9.45 5.27 -34.07
C LEU A 36 -8.77 4.74 -32.81
N THR A 37 -7.76 3.88 -32.94
CA THR A 37 -7.00 3.35 -31.80
C THR A 37 -6.26 4.48 -31.07
N LEU A 38 -5.61 5.39 -31.81
CA LEU A 38 -4.89 6.52 -31.21
C LEU A 38 -5.83 7.50 -30.53
N VAL A 39 -6.97 7.81 -31.15
CA VAL A 39 -8.00 8.69 -30.56
C VAL A 39 -8.63 8.03 -29.33
N GLY A 40 -8.96 6.74 -29.40
CA GLY A 40 -9.47 5.98 -28.28
C GLY A 40 -8.49 5.96 -27.10
N ALA A 41 -7.21 5.65 -27.36
CA ALA A 41 -6.17 5.69 -26.34
C ALA A 41 -6.01 7.10 -25.74
N ARG A 42 -6.09 8.14 -26.58
CA ARG A 42 -6.03 9.54 -26.12
C ARG A 42 -7.19 9.88 -25.19
N LEU A 43 -8.41 9.49 -25.54
CA LEU A 43 -9.61 9.71 -24.71
C LEU A 43 -9.50 8.95 -23.38
N LEU A 44 -9.11 7.67 -23.42
CA LEU A 44 -8.98 6.83 -22.21
C LEU A 44 -7.89 7.33 -21.25
N THR A 45 -6.87 8.02 -21.75
CA THR A 45 -5.73 8.50 -20.93
C THR A 45 -5.84 9.99 -20.56
N GLN A 46 -6.82 10.71 -21.10
CA GLN A 46 -6.98 12.15 -20.89
C GLN A 46 -7.11 12.50 -19.40
N ASP A 47 -7.87 11.70 -18.65
CA ASP A 47 -8.22 11.99 -17.27
C ASP A 47 -7.22 11.45 -16.24
N VAL A 48 -6.23 10.65 -16.67
CA VAL A 48 -5.23 10.06 -15.75
C VAL A 48 -4.41 11.15 -15.06
N ARG A 49 -3.94 12.14 -15.82
CA ARG A 49 -3.12 13.24 -15.28
C ARG A 49 -3.91 14.17 -14.33
N PRO A 50 -5.11 14.65 -14.67
CA PRO A 50 -5.88 15.46 -13.72
C PRO A 50 -6.32 14.66 -12.49
N ALA A 51 -6.75 13.40 -12.64
CA ALA A 51 -7.12 12.56 -11.50
C ALA A 51 -5.93 12.35 -10.53
N LEU A 52 -4.72 12.14 -11.06
CA LEU A 52 -3.52 12.04 -10.23
C LEU A 52 -3.23 13.34 -9.47
N ARG A 53 -3.36 14.50 -10.12
CA ARG A 53 -3.17 15.81 -9.47
C ARG A 53 -4.21 16.06 -8.38
N GLU A 54 -5.44 15.68 -8.63
CA GLU A 54 -6.51 15.81 -7.65
C GLU A 54 -6.24 14.91 -6.43
N ALA A 55 -5.82 13.66 -6.66
CA ALA A 55 -5.42 12.74 -5.59
C ALA A 55 -4.26 13.30 -4.76
N GLN A 56 -3.20 13.82 -5.40
CA GLN A 56 -2.07 14.45 -4.71
C GLN A 56 -2.49 15.67 -3.89
N THR A 57 -3.43 16.46 -4.39
CA THR A 57 -3.95 17.65 -3.69
C THR A 57 -4.72 17.24 -2.44
N ARG A 58 -5.55 16.19 -2.53
CA ARG A 58 -6.28 15.64 -1.38
C ARG A 58 -5.32 15.04 -0.35
N GLU A 59 -4.31 14.32 -0.79
CA GLU A 59 -3.29 13.75 0.09
C GLU A 59 -2.57 14.86 0.86
N ALA A 60 -2.10 15.90 0.18
CA ALA A 60 -1.46 17.04 0.82
C ALA A 60 -2.37 17.72 1.86
N ALA A 61 -3.65 17.92 1.53
CA ALA A 61 -4.63 18.49 2.44
C ALA A 61 -4.83 17.62 3.70
N LEU A 62 -4.92 16.29 3.53
CA LEU A 62 -5.03 15.35 4.65
C LEU A 62 -3.77 15.32 5.52
N THR A 63 -2.58 15.40 4.92
CA THR A 63 -1.33 15.52 5.68
C THR A 63 -1.31 16.79 6.53
N THR A 64 -1.69 17.94 5.95
CA THR A 64 -1.79 19.19 6.72
C THR A 64 -2.78 19.08 7.87
N GLN A 65 -3.96 18.49 7.65
CA GLN A 65 -4.95 18.28 8.71
C GLN A 65 -4.44 17.34 9.82
N ARG A 66 -3.75 16.27 9.44
CA ARG A 66 -3.11 15.35 10.40
C ARG A 66 -2.11 16.10 11.27
N ASP A 67 -1.23 16.87 10.66
CA ASP A 67 -0.16 17.59 11.39
C ASP A 67 -0.77 18.62 12.33
N GLU A 68 -1.81 19.33 11.90
CA GLU A 68 -2.54 20.26 12.76
C GLU A 68 -3.21 19.55 13.94
N LEU A 69 -3.87 18.41 13.69
CA LEU A 69 -4.48 17.61 14.73
C LEU A 69 -3.44 17.08 15.72
N GLU A 70 -2.29 16.64 15.26
CA GLU A 70 -1.19 16.19 16.10
C GLU A 70 -0.73 17.31 17.03
N ILE A 71 -0.51 18.51 16.51
CA ILE A 71 -0.15 19.68 17.32
C ILE A 71 -1.23 19.98 18.35
N ARG A 72 -2.52 19.95 17.97
CA ARG A 72 -3.64 20.18 18.90
C ARG A 72 -3.69 19.13 19.99
N VAL A 73 -3.49 17.86 19.66
CA VAL A 73 -3.46 16.75 20.62
C VAL A 73 -2.29 16.90 21.57
N GLN A 74 -1.09 17.23 21.08
CA GLN A 74 0.06 17.49 21.94
C GLN A 74 -0.19 18.68 22.87
N ALA A 75 -0.81 19.74 22.37
CA ALA A 75 -1.17 20.90 23.16
C ALA A 75 -2.18 20.55 24.27
N LEU A 76 -3.21 19.76 23.95
CA LEU A 76 -4.24 19.31 24.90
C LEU A 76 -3.72 18.24 25.88
N GLY A 77 -2.79 17.39 25.44
CA GLY A 77 -2.24 16.26 26.18
C GLY A 77 -1.14 16.63 27.16
N SER A 78 -0.82 17.92 27.34
CA SER A 78 0.18 18.32 28.32
C SER A 78 -0.25 17.85 29.72
N PRO A 79 0.63 17.22 30.52
CA PRO A 79 0.26 16.65 31.82
C PRO A 79 -0.39 17.65 32.76
N GLN A 80 -0.01 18.93 32.65
CA GLN A 80 -0.59 20.04 33.39
C GLN A 80 -2.04 20.30 32.98
N ARG A 81 -2.33 20.40 31.67
CA ARG A 81 -3.71 20.59 31.18
C ARG A 81 -4.60 19.40 31.47
N VAL A 82 -4.09 18.18 31.29
CA VAL A 82 -4.84 16.95 31.61
C VAL A 82 -5.21 16.92 33.10
N ARG A 83 -4.27 17.29 33.98
CA ARG A 83 -4.52 17.38 35.42
C ARG A 83 -5.55 18.46 35.77
N GLU A 84 -5.46 19.62 35.13
CA GLU A 84 -6.38 20.74 35.36
C GLU A 84 -7.80 20.42 34.88
N TRP A 85 -7.94 19.82 33.70
CA TRP A 85 -9.21 19.27 33.20
C TRP A 85 -9.77 18.20 34.14
N ALA A 86 -8.94 17.27 34.62
CA ALA A 86 -9.38 16.21 35.53
C ALA A 86 -9.94 16.80 36.84
N LEU A 87 -9.28 17.82 37.41
CA LEU A 87 -9.76 18.54 38.59
C LEU A 87 -11.07 19.28 38.32
N GLN A 88 -11.21 19.97 37.18
CA GLN A 88 -12.46 20.63 36.78
C GLN A 88 -13.63 19.65 36.61
N ASN A 89 -13.35 18.41 36.22
CA ASN A 89 -14.35 17.34 36.06
C ASN A 89 -14.56 16.51 37.35
N GLY A 90 -14.09 16.99 38.50
CA GLY A 90 -14.33 16.37 39.80
C GLY A 90 -13.46 15.16 40.13
N MET A 91 -12.43 14.87 39.32
CA MET A 91 -11.44 13.84 39.66
C MET A 91 -10.50 14.36 40.75
N ARG A 92 -10.18 13.51 41.72
CA ARG A 92 -9.31 13.85 42.86
C ARG A 92 -7.93 13.23 42.66
N ARG A 93 -6.89 13.89 43.16
CA ARG A 93 -5.53 13.35 43.06
C ARG A 93 -5.44 12.05 43.85
N PHE A 94 -4.68 11.08 43.36
CA PHE A 94 -4.45 9.82 44.08
C PHE A 94 -3.87 10.03 45.49
N ALA A 95 -3.07 11.08 45.67
CA ALA A 95 -2.54 11.48 46.98
C ALA A 95 -3.60 12.02 47.95
N GLU A 96 -4.70 12.56 47.43
CA GLU A 96 -5.80 13.19 48.19
C GLU A 96 -6.99 12.24 48.38
N THR A 97 -6.97 11.07 47.72
CA THR A 97 -7.97 10.01 47.89
C THR A 97 -7.78 9.32 49.24
N THR A 98 -8.88 9.00 49.91
CA THR A 98 -8.88 8.18 51.13
C THR A 98 -8.32 6.81 50.81
N LYS A 99 -7.09 6.55 51.25
CA LYS A 99 -6.44 5.24 51.09
C LYS A 99 -7.04 4.29 52.10
N THR A 100 -7.88 3.37 51.64
CA THR A 100 -8.35 2.25 52.46
C THR A 100 -7.21 1.24 52.59
N THR A 101 -6.54 1.23 53.73
CA THR A 101 -5.63 0.17 54.11
C THR A 101 -6.44 -1.06 54.49
N ALA A 102 -6.53 -2.03 53.57
CA ALA A 102 -7.04 -3.35 53.91
C ALA A 102 -5.90 -4.16 54.58
N PRO A 103 -6.15 -4.85 55.70
CA PRO A 103 -5.18 -5.78 56.25
C PRO A 103 -4.93 -6.89 55.23
N LEU A 104 -3.67 -7.06 54.82
CA LEU A 104 -3.23 -8.21 54.04
C LEU A 104 -3.37 -9.44 54.94
N THR A 105 -4.49 -10.15 54.85
CA THR A 105 -4.61 -11.47 55.46
C THR A 105 -3.61 -12.38 54.78
N GLY A 106 -2.62 -12.84 55.55
CA GLY A 106 -1.56 -13.73 55.06
C GLY A 106 -2.18 -14.97 54.42
N VAL A 107 -1.79 -15.26 53.19
CA VAL A 107 -2.04 -16.57 52.58
C VAL A 107 -1.33 -17.61 53.45
N PRO A 108 -1.99 -18.69 53.89
CA PRO A 108 -1.35 -19.71 54.72
C PRO A 108 -0.11 -20.24 54.00
N ALA A 109 1.00 -20.33 54.75
CA ALA A 109 2.27 -20.79 54.20
C ALA A 109 2.08 -22.19 53.56
N PRO A 110 2.58 -22.42 52.33
CA PRO A 110 2.51 -23.72 51.72
C PRO A 110 3.24 -24.76 52.58
N ALA A 111 2.66 -25.97 52.68
CA ALA A 111 3.22 -27.04 53.48
C ALA A 111 4.70 -27.32 53.07
N PRO A 112 5.59 -27.58 54.04
CA PRO A 112 6.99 -27.86 53.75
C PRO A 112 7.10 -29.06 52.80
N ALA A 113 7.85 -28.88 51.72
CA ALA A 113 8.09 -29.96 50.76
C ALA A 113 8.81 -31.14 51.45
N PRO A 114 8.45 -32.39 51.13
CA PRO A 114 9.10 -33.55 51.72
C PRO A 114 10.59 -33.56 51.38
N ALA A 115 11.43 -33.84 52.38
CA ALA A 115 12.87 -33.97 52.21
C ALA A 115 13.17 -35.10 51.22
N ARG A 116 13.71 -34.76 50.04
CA ARG A 116 14.19 -35.76 49.09
C ARG A 116 15.50 -36.34 49.62
N THR A 117 15.49 -37.62 49.96
CA THR A 117 16.69 -38.36 50.35
C THR A 117 17.39 -38.92 49.12
N THR A 118 18.72 -38.84 49.17
CA THR A 118 19.72 -39.52 48.32
C THR A 118 19.91 -38.99 46.90
N LEU A 119 20.87 -38.06 46.77
CA LEU A 119 21.57 -37.78 45.52
C LEU A 119 22.54 -38.93 45.24
N GLU A 120 22.20 -39.85 44.33
CA GLU A 120 23.18 -40.76 43.75
C GLU A 120 24.01 -40.00 42.73
N VAL A 121 25.22 -39.61 43.12
CA VAL A 121 26.20 -39.00 42.21
C VAL A 121 27.07 -40.11 41.64
N LYS A 122 26.86 -40.43 40.36
CA LYS A 122 27.74 -41.31 39.60
C LYS A 122 28.84 -40.48 38.94
N THR A 123 30.01 -40.40 39.58
CA THR A 123 31.22 -39.83 38.96
C THR A 123 31.95 -40.91 38.19
N GLU A 124 32.05 -40.77 36.86
CA GLU A 124 32.97 -41.53 36.01
C GLU A 124 34.19 -40.66 35.71
N TRP A 125 35.38 -41.17 36.02
CA TRP A 125 36.65 -40.59 35.62
C TRP A 125 37.27 -41.44 34.52
N LYS A 126 37.94 -40.77 33.58
CA LYS A 126 38.49 -41.30 32.34
C LYS A 126 39.77 -42.10 32.55
#